data_AF-A0A915NP84-F1
#
_entry.id   AF-A0A915NP84-F1
#
_cell.length_a   1.000
_cell.length_b   1.000
_cell.length_c   1.000
_cell.angle_alpha   90.00
_cell.angle_beta   90.00
_cell.angle_gamma   90.00
#
_symmetry.space_group_name_H-M   'P 1'
#
loop_
_entity.id
_entity.type
_entity.pdbx_description
1 polymer ?
#
loop_
_entity_poly.entity_id
_entity_poly.type
_entity_poly.pdbx_seq_one_letter_code
_entity_poly.pdbx_strand_id
1 'polypeptide(L)'
;MCITIEPGCYFIDTLLDKAFADPELSKYLVKEKIEEFRGFGGVRIEDDIIILANGNLNMNAELPRTVEEIEEFMSLNNKNCCGKQ
;
A
#
# COMPACT_ATOMS: atom_id res chain seq x y z
N MET A 1 -0.86 24.54 5.29
CA MET A 1 0.20 23.62 4.80
C MET A 1 -0.49 22.47 4.07
N CYS A 2 0.08 21.96 2.99
CA CYS A 2 -0.42 20.76 2.30
C CYS A 2 0.69 19.72 2.30
N ILE A 3 0.38 18.47 2.65
CA ILE A 3 1.34 17.35 2.73
C ILE A 3 0.71 16.06 2.20
N THR A 4 1.54 15.12 1.79
CA THR A 4 1.14 13.74 1.53
C THR A 4 1.26 12.90 2.80
N ILE A 5 0.35 11.95 2.99
CA ILE A 5 0.48 10.86 3.96
C ILE A 5 0.53 9.56 3.17
N GLU A 6 1.71 8.96 3.06
CA GLU A 6 1.99 7.92 2.06
C GLU A 6 2.74 6.68 2.59
N PRO A 7 2.25 6.01 3.65
CA PRO A 7 2.89 4.79 4.15
C PRO A 7 2.95 3.72 3.05
N GLY A 8 4.10 3.03 2.99
CA GLY A 8 4.30 1.93 2.06
C GLY A 8 5.11 0.77 2.65
N CYS A 9 4.82 -0.42 2.16
CA CYS A 9 5.52 -1.66 2.51
C CYS A 9 5.94 -2.37 1.23
N TYR A 10 7.24 -2.68 1.11
CA TYR A 10 7.84 -3.20 -0.10
C TYR A 10 8.82 -4.32 0.22
N PHE A 11 8.88 -5.31 -0.67
CA PHE A 11 9.84 -6.40 -0.63
C PHE A 11 10.92 -6.14 -1.69
N ILE A 12 11.87 -5.26 -1.37
CA ILE A 12 12.94 -4.82 -2.28
C ILE A 12 14.15 -5.73 -2.11
N ASP A 13 14.48 -6.51 -3.15
CA ASP A 13 15.52 -7.54 -3.06
C ASP A 13 16.86 -7.02 -2.55
N THR A 14 17.33 -5.89 -3.09
CA THR A 14 18.64 -5.33 -2.69
C THR A 14 18.70 -4.86 -1.24
N LEU A 15 17.56 -4.53 -0.62
CA LEU A 15 17.48 -4.16 0.79
C LEU A 15 17.33 -5.39 1.68
N LEU A 16 16.50 -6.36 1.26
CA LEU A 16 16.33 -7.63 1.95
C LEU A 16 17.64 -8.41 2.02
N ASP A 17 18.39 -8.48 0.91
CA ASP A 17 19.68 -9.18 0.86
C ASP A 17 20.70 -8.56 1.83
N LYS A 18 20.73 -7.22 1.92
CA LYS A 18 21.56 -6.51 2.89
C LYS A 18 21.12 -6.79 4.32
N ALA A 19 19.82 -6.76 4.59
CA ALA A 19 19.28 -6.99 5.93
C ALA A 19 19.46 -8.44 6.40
N PHE A 20 19.39 -9.43 5.49
CA PHE A 20 19.69 -10.82 5.79
C PHE A 20 21.17 -11.07 6.06
N ALA A 21 22.07 -10.29 5.45
CA ALA A 21 23.50 -10.38 5.68
C ALA A 21 23.96 -9.69 6.97
N ASP A 22 23.13 -8.80 7.54
CA ASP A 22 23.42 -8.07 8.78
C ASP A 22 22.94 -8.86 10.02
N PRO A 23 23.83 -9.32 10.91
CA PRO A 23 23.46 -10.05 12.13
C PRO A 23 22.56 -9.26 13.10
N GLU A 24 22.65 -7.92 13.09
CA GLU A 24 21.82 -7.07 13.95
C GLU A 24 20.38 -6.96 13.43
N LEU A 25 20.16 -7.07 12.12
CA LEU A 25 18.84 -6.98 11.51
C LEU A 25 18.20 -8.35 11.29
N SER A 26 18.97 -9.31 10.78
CA SER A 26 18.51 -10.65 10.41
C SER A 26 17.84 -11.42 11.56
N LYS A 27 18.22 -11.15 12.82
CA LYS A 27 17.57 -11.75 14.01
C LYS A 27 16.07 -11.42 14.14
N TYR A 28 15.59 -10.39 13.45
CA TYR A 28 14.18 -9.99 13.40
C TYR A 28 13.45 -10.50 12.16
N LEU A 29 14.15 -11.14 11.22
CA LEU A 29 13.61 -11.51 9.91
C LEU A 29 13.40 -13.02 9.82
N VAL A 30 12.15 -13.45 9.67
CA VAL A 30 11.82 -14.85 9.37
C VAL A 30 12.01 -15.07 7.87
N LYS A 31 13.23 -15.47 7.49
CA LYS A 31 13.64 -15.53 6.08
C LYS A 31 12.71 -16.41 5.24
N GLU A 32 12.32 -17.58 5.75
CA GLU A 32 11.45 -18.51 5.03
C GLU A 32 10.12 -17.87 4.63
N LYS A 33 9.56 -16.99 5.49
CA LYS A 33 8.32 -16.29 5.22
C LYS A 33 8.50 -15.11 4.27
N ILE A 34 9.59 -14.36 4.41
CA ILE A 34 9.85 -13.19 3.57
C ILE A 34 10.13 -13.61 2.12
N GLU A 35 10.80 -14.74 1.91
CA GLU A 35 11.07 -15.27 0.57
C GLU A 35 9.77 -15.56 -0.21
N GLU A 36 8.66 -15.88 0.46
CA GLU A 36 7.33 -16.05 -0.17
C GLU A 36 6.81 -14.76 -0.83
N PHE A 37 7.31 -13.58 -0.42
CA PHE A 37 6.88 -12.27 -0.91
C PHE A 37 7.88 -11.62 -1.88
N ARG A 38 8.98 -12.30 -2.24
CA ARG A 38 9.87 -11.77 -3.29
C ARG A 38 9.14 -11.67 -4.62
N GLY A 39 9.39 -10.58 -5.33
CA GLY A 39 8.70 -10.28 -6.58
C GLY A 39 7.25 -9.79 -6.41
N PHE A 40 6.69 -9.76 -5.20
CA PHE A 40 5.38 -9.15 -4.94
C PHE A 40 5.38 -7.65 -5.28
N GLY A 41 6.53 -6.99 -5.12
CA GLY A 41 6.68 -5.55 -5.24
C GLY A 41 6.37 -4.89 -3.90
N GLY A 42 5.22 -4.23 -3.79
CA GLY A 42 4.80 -3.57 -2.56
C GLY A 42 3.55 -2.73 -2.76
N VAL A 43 3.06 -2.18 -1.65
CA VAL A 43 1.86 -1.33 -1.61
C VAL A 43 2.22 0.01 -1.00
N ARG A 44 1.63 1.08 -1.52
CA ARG A 44 1.59 2.42 -0.93
C ARG A 44 0.18 2.95 -1.01
N ILE A 45 -0.29 3.53 0.09
CA ILE A 45 -1.58 4.23 0.14
C ILE A 45 -1.26 5.68 0.47
N GLU A 46 -1.70 6.59 -0.40
CA GLU A 46 -1.33 8.01 -0.36
C GLU A 46 -2.59 8.89 -0.33
N ASP A 47 -2.57 9.90 0.54
CA ASP A 47 -3.59 10.93 0.72
C ASP A 47 -2.95 12.33 0.70
N ASP A 48 -3.60 13.29 0.05
CA ASP A 48 -3.28 14.71 0.12
C ASP A 48 -4.04 15.37 1.29
N ILE A 49 -3.30 15.93 2.23
CA ILE A 49 -3.84 16.47 3.48
C ILE A 49 -3.58 17.97 3.58
N ILE A 50 -4.66 18.75 3.73
CA ILE A 50 -4.58 20.17 4.09
C ILE A 50 -4.62 20.29 5.62
N ILE A 51 -3.59 20.90 6.19
CA ILE A 51 -3.52 21.18 7.63
C ILE A 51 -4.21 22.51 7.91
N LEU A 52 -5.18 22.47 8.83
CA LEU A 52 -6.02 23.58 9.28
C LEU A 52 -5.62 23.97 10.72
N ALA A 53 -6.13 25.11 11.20
CA ALA A 53 -5.86 25.58 12.56
C ALA A 53 -6.26 24.55 13.64
N ASN A 54 -7.37 23.82 13.43
CA ASN A 54 -7.92 22.85 14.37
C ASN A 54 -8.15 21.48 13.70
N GLY A 55 -7.12 20.93 13.05
CA GLY A 55 -7.16 19.58 12.47
C GLY A 55 -6.66 19.54 11.03
N ASN A 56 -7.27 18.66 10.23
CA ASN A 56 -6.90 18.47 8.84
C ASN A 56 -8.12 18.15 7.96
N LEU A 57 -7.95 18.35 6.65
CA LEU A 57 -8.88 17.94 5.61
C LEU A 57 -8.14 16.97 4.68
N ASN A 58 -8.66 15.75 4.55
CA ASN A 58 -8.21 14.80 3.55
C ASN A 58 -8.93 15.05 2.22
N MET A 59 -8.18 15.41 1.18
CA MET A 59 -8.71 15.69 -0.16
C MET A 59 -9.08 14.43 -0.95
N ASN A 60 -8.64 13.26 -0.50
CA ASN A 60 -8.83 11.95 -1.13
C ASN A 60 -9.80 11.06 -0.34
N ALA A 61 -10.55 11.63 0.62
CA ALA A 61 -11.41 10.88 1.54
C ALA A 61 -12.51 10.04 0.85
N GLU A 62 -12.87 10.35 -0.40
CA GLU A 62 -13.91 9.63 -1.16
C GLU A 62 -13.35 8.42 -1.95
N LEU A 63 -12.03 8.21 -1.96
CA LEU A 63 -11.45 7.04 -2.63
C LEU A 63 -11.68 5.76 -1.81
N PRO A 64 -11.96 4.60 -2.45
CA PRO A 64 -12.07 3.33 -1.75
C PRO A 64 -10.74 2.96 -1.08
N ARG A 65 -10.78 2.54 0.18
CA ARG A 65 -9.58 2.23 0.99
C ARG A 65 -9.60 0.85 1.59
N THR A 66 -10.74 0.35 2.04
CA THR A 66 -10.81 -1.02 2.58
C THR A 66 -10.72 -2.05 1.46
N VAL A 67 -10.37 -3.28 1.81
CA VAL A 67 -10.32 -4.39 0.83
C VAL A 67 -11.69 -4.53 0.15
N GLU A 68 -12.76 -4.51 0.95
CA GLU A 68 -14.14 -4.66 0.48
C GLU A 68 -14.53 -3.51 -0.47
N GLU A 69 -14.26 -2.26 -0.10
CA GLU A 69 -14.57 -1.08 -0.94
C GLU A 69 -13.85 -1.15 -2.30
N ILE A 70 -12.58 -1.57 -2.30
CA ILE A 70 -11.78 -1.69 -3.51
C ILE A 70 -12.30 -2.82 -4.39
N GLU A 71 -12.56 -4.00 -3.81
CA GLU A 71 -13.10 -5.14 -4.54
C GLU A 71 -14.48 -4.86 -5.13
N GLU A 72 -15.36 -4.22 -4.36
CA GLU A 72 -16.67 -3.77 -4.82
C GLU A 72 -16.53 -2.78 -5.98
N PHE A 73 -15.71 -1.73 -5.82
CA PHE A 73 -15.46 -0.72 -6.85
C PHE A 73 -14.94 -1.34 -8.15
N MET A 74 -13.99 -2.28 -8.07
CA MET A 74 -13.46 -2.99 -9.24
C MET A 74 -14.50 -3.91 -9.89
N SER A 75 -15.36 -4.56 -9.09
CA SER A 75 -16.39 -5.47 -9.61
C SER A 75 -17.50 -4.75 -10.38
N LEU A 76 -17.84 -3.51 -9.98
CA LEU A 76 -18.89 -2.71 -10.62
C LEU A 76 -18.51 -2.35 -12.06
N ASN A 77 -17.23 -2.05 -12.31
CA ASN A 77 -16.73 -1.71 -13.64
C ASN A 77 -16.67 -2.91 -14.60
N ASN A 78 -16.64 -4.14 -14.09
CA ASN A 78 -16.73 -5.35 -14.90
C ASN A 78 -18.14 -5.64 -15.44
N LYS A 79 -19.20 -5.07 -14.86
CA LYS A 79 -20.58 -5.22 -15.37
C LYS A 79 -20.87 -4.34 -16.60
N ASN A 80 -20.11 -3.26 -16.81
CA ASN A 80 -20.29 -2.35 -17.94
C ASN A 80 -19.34 -2.64 -19.12
N CYS A 81 -18.27 -3.42 -18.92
CA CYS A 81 -17.29 -3.72 -19.98
C CYS A 81 -17.66 -4.92 -20.87
N CYS A 82 -18.63 -5.74 -20.48
CA CYS A 82 -19.12 -6.86 -21.30
C CYS A 82 -20.58 -6.60 -21.63
N GLY A 83 -20.83 -5.92 -22.75
CA GLY A 83 -22.17 -5.54 -23.22
C GLY A 83 -23.11 -6.73 -23.36
N LYS A 84 -23.80 -7.06 -22.28
CA LYS A 84 -25.02 -7.86 -22.28
C LYS A 84 -26.10 -7.01 -21.61
N GLN A 85 -26.81 -6.28 -22.45
CA GLN A 85 -28.26 -6.11 -22.27
C GLN A 85 -28.92 -7.49 -22.32
#